data_AF-A0A960FYY6-F1
#
_entry.id   AF-A0A960FYY6-F1
#
_cell.length_a   1.000
_cell.length_b   1.000
_cell.length_c   1.000
_cell.angle_alpha   90.00
_cell.angle_beta   90.00
_cell.angle_gamma   90.00
#
_symmetry.space_group_name_H-M   'P 1'
#
loop_
_entity.id
_entity.type
_entity.pdbx_description
1 polymer ?
#
loop_
_entity_poly.entity_id
_entity_poly.type
_entity_poly.pdbx_seq_one_letter_code
_entity_poly.pdbx_strand_id
1 'polypeptide(L)'
;SVYADQQARAGRHALPADMVTKALRTLLAGGGRAHRETMARALGVSVARFNGYLSVLKRLLNVEGYEVLSLDADGHTLLLDVDLMKTQFGVS
;
A
#
# COMPACT_ATOMS: atom_id res chain seq x y z
N SER A 1 -6.64 -8.74 13.75
CA SER A 1 -6.55 -9.00 12.30
C SER A 1 -5.11 -8.78 11.89
N VAL A 2 -4.62 -9.46 10.83
CA VAL A 2 -3.24 -9.32 10.33
C VAL A 2 -2.84 -7.85 10.17
N TYR A 3 -3.77 -7.00 9.74
CA TYR A 3 -3.59 -5.55 9.66
C TYR A 3 -3.26 -4.88 11.01
N ALA A 4 -4.01 -5.18 12.08
CA ALA A 4 -3.81 -4.59 13.39
C ALA A 4 -2.47 -5.02 14.02
N ASP A 5 -2.08 -6.29 13.84
CA ASP A 5 -0.82 -6.81 14.35
C ASP A 5 0.39 -6.21 13.61
N GLN A 6 0.28 -6.02 12.29
CA GLN A 6 1.32 -5.35 11.50
C GLN A 6 1.38 -3.85 11.77
N GLN A 7 0.24 -3.20 12.01
CA GLN A 7 0.18 -1.78 12.39
C GLN A 7 0.86 -1.55 13.76
N ALA A 8 0.65 -2.45 14.73
CA ALA A 8 1.33 -2.40 16.03
C ALA A 8 2.86 -2.60 15.89
N ARG A 9 3.29 -3.52 15.01
CA ARG A 9 4.72 -3.78 14.74
C ARG A 9 5.42 -2.64 13.99
N ALA A 10 4.69 -1.80 13.25
CA ALA A 10 5.25 -0.67 12.52
C ALA A 10 5.75 0.48 13.44
N GLY A 11 5.36 0.49 14.72
CA GLY A 11 5.86 1.43 15.74
C GLY A 11 5.55 2.90 15.45
N ARG A 12 6.39 3.83 15.96
CA ARG A 12 6.24 5.30 15.80
C ARG A 12 6.24 5.82 14.35
N HIS A 13 6.51 4.95 13.38
CA HIS A 13 6.53 5.28 11.94
C HIS A 13 5.35 4.65 11.17
N ALA A 14 4.33 4.17 11.88
CA ALA A 14 3.11 3.68 11.26
C ALA A 14 2.41 4.81 10.48
N LEU A 15 1.97 4.48 9.25
CA LEU A 15 1.09 5.37 8.51
C LEU A 15 -0.27 5.46 9.22
N PRO A 16 -0.87 6.66 9.32
CA PRO A 16 -2.24 6.82 9.76
C PRO A 16 -3.20 5.91 8.97
N ALA A 17 -4.19 5.33 9.65
CA ALA A 17 -5.09 4.34 9.03
C ALA A 17 -5.91 4.92 7.86
N ASP A 18 -6.24 6.21 7.92
CA ASP A 18 -6.90 6.96 6.84
C ASP A 18 -6.00 7.06 5.59
N MET A 19 -4.70 7.29 5.76
CA MET A 19 -3.72 7.30 4.66
C MET A 19 -3.60 5.94 4.00
N VAL A 20 -3.55 4.86 4.79
CA VAL A 20 -3.54 3.50 4.25
C VAL A 20 -4.83 3.19 3.49
N THR A 21 -5.98 3.55 4.07
CA THR A 21 -7.29 3.37 3.43
C THR A 21 -7.37 4.13 2.11
N LYS A 22 -6.89 5.38 2.07
CA LYS A 22 -6.89 6.21 0.87
C LYS A 22 -5.96 5.66 -0.20
N ALA A 23 -4.79 5.13 0.18
CA ALA A 23 -3.87 4.46 -0.74
C ALA A 23 -4.52 3.22 -1.38
N LEU A 24 -5.12 2.34 -0.58
CA LEU A 24 -5.81 1.15 -1.08
C LEU A 24 -6.97 1.50 -2.01
N ARG A 25 -7.81 2.48 -1.64
CA ARG A 25 -8.90 2.96 -2.51
C ARG A 25 -8.40 3.49 -3.85
N THR A 26 -7.28 4.21 -3.85
CA THR A 26 -6.67 4.76 -5.07
C THR A 26 -6.22 3.63 -6.00
N LEU A 27 -5.57 2.60 -5.46
CA LEU A 27 -5.15 1.42 -6.23
C LEU A 27 -6.35 0.63 -6.77
N LEU A 28 -7.35 0.37 -5.93
CA LEU A 28 -8.55 -0.36 -6.34
C LEU A 28 -9.34 0.36 -7.44
N ALA A 29 -9.46 1.69 -7.35
CA ALA A 29 -10.09 2.50 -8.39
C ALA A 29 -9.35 2.42 -9.73
N GLY A 30 -8.04 2.18 -9.70
CA GLY A 30 -7.18 1.95 -10.88
C GLY A 30 -7.04 0.48 -11.28
N GLY A 31 -7.91 -0.42 -10.80
CA GLY A 31 -7.82 -1.85 -11.12
C GLY A 31 -6.59 -2.54 -10.53
N GLY A 32 -6.16 -2.10 -9.34
CA GLY A 32 -4.94 -2.56 -8.69
C GLY A 32 -3.67 -1.85 -9.15
N ARG A 33 -3.77 -0.78 -9.95
CA ARG A 33 -2.60 -0.09 -10.51
C ARG A 33 -2.67 1.41 -10.27
N ALA A 34 -1.55 2.03 -9.91
CA ALA A 34 -1.44 3.49 -9.85
C ALA A 34 0.01 3.96 -9.98
N HIS A 35 0.24 5.02 -10.78
CA HIS A 35 1.55 5.68 -10.83
C HIS A 35 1.87 6.38 -9.50
N ARG A 36 3.17 6.46 -9.13
CA ARG A 36 3.62 7.15 -7.91
C ARG A 36 3.10 8.58 -7.79
N GLU A 37 3.04 9.31 -8.90
CA GLU A 37 2.50 10.67 -8.92
C GLU A 37 0.99 10.71 -8.61
N THR A 38 0.22 9.79 -9.19
CA THR A 38 -1.21 9.64 -8.90
C THR A 38 -1.43 9.35 -7.42
N MET A 39 -0.62 8.48 -6.84
CA MET A 39 -0.68 8.15 -5.42
C MET A 39 -0.30 9.35 -4.53
N ALA A 40 0.79 10.04 -4.85
CA ALA A 40 1.24 11.22 -4.10
C ALA A 40 0.15 12.32 -4.12
N ARG A 41 -0.44 12.58 -5.31
CA ARG A 41 -1.55 13.52 -5.48
C ARG A 41 -2.78 13.09 -4.69
N ALA A 42 -3.16 11.81 -4.76
CA ALA A 42 -4.31 11.29 -4.02
C ALA A 42 -4.11 11.43 -2.51
N LEU A 43 -2.89 11.21 -2.01
CA LEU A 43 -2.56 11.33 -0.58
C LEU A 43 -2.26 12.77 -0.13
N GLY A 44 -2.19 13.74 -1.06
CA GLY A 44 -1.91 15.15 -0.74
C GLY A 44 -0.48 15.38 -0.26
N VAL A 45 0.48 14.62 -0.77
CA VAL A 45 1.91 14.70 -0.39
C VAL A 45 2.81 14.84 -1.61
N SER A 46 4.06 15.25 -1.42
CA SER A 46 5.06 15.22 -2.49
C SER A 46 5.43 13.79 -2.86
N VAL A 47 5.89 13.57 -4.10
CA VAL A 47 6.38 12.27 -4.58
C VAL A 47 7.54 11.75 -3.73
N ALA A 48 8.44 12.64 -3.30
CA ALA A 48 9.54 12.28 -2.39
C ALA A 48 9.04 11.73 -1.05
N ARG A 49 8.03 12.37 -0.45
CA ARG A 49 7.40 11.89 0.79
C ARG A 49 6.65 10.58 0.56
N PHE A 50 6.01 10.44 -0.60
CA PHE A 50 5.33 9.21 -0.98
C PHE A 50 6.28 8.02 -1.09
N ASN A 51 7.52 8.19 -1.57
CA ASN A 51 8.49 7.09 -1.65
C ASN A 51 8.77 6.47 -0.27
N GLY A 52 8.86 7.27 0.79
CA GLY A 52 8.96 6.76 2.16
C GLY A 52 7.68 6.03 2.61
N TYR A 53 6.51 6.53 2.19
CA TYR A 53 5.23 5.89 2.49
C TYR A 53 5.06 4.56 1.77
N LEU A 54 5.54 4.43 0.53
CA LEU A 54 5.56 3.18 -0.21
C LEU A 54 6.31 2.09 0.55
N SER A 55 7.48 2.40 1.13
CA SER A 55 8.22 1.43 1.95
C SER A 55 7.42 0.96 3.17
N VAL A 56 6.69 1.87 3.83
CA VAL A 56 5.82 1.53 4.96
C VAL A 56 4.62 0.69 4.51
N LEU A 57 3.98 1.03 3.39
CA LEU A 57 2.86 0.29 2.82
C LEU A 57 3.28 -1.13 2.42
N LYS A 58 4.44 -1.29 1.76
CA LYS A 58 4.99 -2.61 1.43
C LYS A 58 5.20 -3.46 2.68
N ARG A 59 5.79 -2.91 3.74
CA ARG A 59 5.98 -3.64 5.00
C ARG A 59 4.66 -4.04 5.68
N LEU A 60 3.63 -3.22 5.51
CA LEU A 60 2.30 -3.47 6.10
C LEU A 60 1.52 -4.54 5.33
N LEU A 61 1.60 -4.53 4.00
CA LEU A 61 0.80 -5.38 3.13
C LEU A 61 1.51 -6.69 2.76
N ASN A 62 2.84 -6.64 2.56
CA ASN A 62 3.63 -7.81 2.16
C ASN A 62 4.05 -8.59 3.41
N VAL A 63 3.21 -9.54 3.80
CA VAL A 63 3.43 -10.39 4.98
C VAL A 63 4.00 -11.72 4.54
N GLU A 64 4.92 -12.28 5.32
CA GLU A 64 5.50 -13.63 5.07
C GLU A 64 6.16 -13.80 3.69
N GLY A 65 6.63 -12.71 3.08
CA GLY A 65 7.32 -12.73 1.79
C GLY A 65 6.40 -12.66 0.57
N TYR A 66 5.08 -12.57 0.76
CA TYR A 66 4.12 -12.41 -0.33
C TYR A 66 4.05 -10.96 -0.82
N GLU A 67 4.31 -10.72 -2.11
CA GLU A 67 4.31 -9.38 -2.70
C GLU A 67 2.90 -8.88 -3.06
N VAL A 68 2.07 -8.60 -2.06
CA VAL A 68 0.74 -7.99 -2.27
C VAL A 68 0.85 -6.62 -2.95
N LEU A 69 1.84 -5.82 -2.57
CA LEU A 69 2.14 -4.54 -3.18
C LEU A 69 3.56 -4.55 -3.75
N SER A 70 3.69 -4.33 -5.05
CA SER A 70 4.96 -4.28 -5.77
C SER A 70 5.07 -3.03 -6.65
N LEU A 71 6.19 -2.92 -7.36
CA LEU A 71 6.37 -1.93 -8.43
C LEU A 71 6.45 -2.70 -9.74
N ASP A 72 5.88 -2.13 -10.80
CA ASP A 72 6.07 -2.61 -12.15
C ASP A 72 7.53 -2.44 -12.60
N ALA A 73 7.88 -3.05 -13.72
CA ALA A 73 9.22 -2.98 -14.31
C ALA A 73 9.65 -1.54 -14.65
N ASP A 74 8.69 -0.63 -14.85
CA ASP A 74 8.95 0.80 -15.03
C ASP A 74 9.46 1.50 -13.76
N GLY A 75 9.38 0.84 -12.59
CA GLY A 75 9.78 1.38 -11.30
C GLY A 75 8.86 2.48 -10.74
N HIS A 76 7.82 2.89 -11.46
CA HIS A 76 6.96 4.02 -11.12
C HIS A 76 5.49 3.66 -10.94
N THR A 77 5.05 2.54 -11.47
CA THR A 77 3.68 2.05 -11.31
C THR A 77 3.62 1.07 -10.15
N LEU A 78 2.74 1.34 -9.19
CA LEU A 78 2.45 0.42 -8.10
C LEU A 78 1.45 -0.63 -8.59
N LEU A 79 1.68 -1.87 -8.19
CA LEU A 79 0.81 -3.01 -8.49
C LEU A 79 0.31 -3.60 -7.18
N LEU A 80 -1.01 -3.70 -7.04
CA LEU A 80 -1.70 -4.37 -5.95
C LEU A 80 -2.30 -5.66 -6.47
N ASP A 81 -1.86 -6.79 -5.92
CA ASP A 81 -2.54 -8.07 -6.13
C ASP A 81 -3.81 -8.09 -5.26
N VAL A 82 -4.94 -7.78 -5.89
CA VAL A 82 -6.24 -7.65 -5.22
C VAL A 82 -6.73 -9.00 -4.70
N ASP A 83 -6.46 -10.09 -5.41
CA ASP A 83 -6.94 -11.42 -5.05
C ASP A 83 -6.13 -11.98 -3.86
N LEU A 84 -4.82 -11.77 -3.87
CA LEU A 84 -3.96 -12.09 -2.74
C LEU A 84 -4.29 -11.23 -1.52
N MET A 85 -4.57 -9.94 -1.71
CA MET A 85 -5.01 -9.05 -0.63
C MET A 85 -6.31 -9.55 0.02
N LYS A 86 -7.32 -9.93 -0.76
CA LYS A 86 -8.58 -10.48 -0.24
C LYS A 86 -8.35 -11.76 0.56
N THR A 87 -7.51 -12.65 0.05
CA THR A 87 -7.16 -13.92 0.69
C THR A 87 -6.44 -13.69 2.03
N GLN A 88 -5.46 -12.79 2.06
CA GLN A 88 -4.63 -12.54 3.25
C GLN A 88 -5.37 -11.76 4.35
N PHE A 89 -6.25 -10.83 3.96
CA PHE A 89 -7.00 -10.00 4.90
C PHE A 89 -8.41 -10.51 5.20
N GLY A 90 -8.82 -11.64 4.60
CA GLY A 90 -10.10 -12.30 4.86
C GLY A 90 -11.31 -11.47 4.39
N VAL A 91 -11.14 -10.68 3.33
CA VAL A 91 -12.21 -9.83 2.79
C VAL A 91 -12.84 -10.54 1.60
N SER A 92 -13.96 -11.24 1.84
CA SER A 92 -14.79 -11.88 0.80
C SER A 92 -15.84 -10.92 0.25
#